data_AF-A0A256YPT1-F1
#
_entry.id   AF-A0A256YPT1-F1
#
_cell.length_a   1.000
_cell.length_b   1.000
_cell.length_c   1.000
_cell.angle_alpha   90.00
_cell.angle_beta   90.00
_cell.angle_gamma   90.00
#
_symmetry.space_group_name_H-M   'P 1'
#
loop_
_entity.id
_entity.type
_entity.pdbx_description
1 polymer ?
#
loop_
_entity_poly.entity_id
_entity_poly.type
_entity_poly.pdbx_seq_one_letter_code
_entity_poly.pdbx_strand_id
1 'polypeptide(L)'
;MVNTAGMLKCNRCGKSFHVRSMIADPSGKGLICQKCYELVSKVRTDADKLIQRKVVAAEQSIKAKKKAIRETAERIKQGKEYVCKACNYHFISALPVKKCPYCGREGTLKVMENLTKEIDDILKG
;
A
#
# COMPACT_ATOMS: atom_id res chain seq x y z
N MET A 1 -20.52 -62.14 6.14
CA MET A 1 -20.59 -60.96 7.02
C MET A 1 -19.41 -60.06 6.66
N VAL A 2 -19.64 -58.89 6.06
CA VAL A 2 -18.55 -58.00 5.66
C VAL A 2 -18.09 -57.25 6.90
N ASN A 3 -16.87 -57.51 7.37
CA ASN A 3 -16.25 -56.76 8.46
C ASN A 3 -16.18 -55.28 8.08
N THR A 4 -17.03 -54.46 8.70
CA THR A 4 -17.08 -52.98 8.56
C THR A 4 -15.94 -52.27 9.31
N ALA A 5 -15.01 -53.02 9.88
CA ALA A 5 -13.81 -52.49 10.53
C ALA A 5 -12.86 -51.89 9.47
N GLY A 6 -12.87 -50.56 9.33
CA GLY A 6 -11.91 -49.86 8.47
C GLY A 6 -12.50 -48.86 7.48
N MET A 7 -13.78 -48.48 7.61
CA MET A 7 -14.37 -47.36 6.88
C MET A 7 -14.66 -46.16 7.79
N LEU A 8 -14.32 -44.96 7.34
CA LEU A 8 -14.61 -43.69 8.00
C LEU A 8 -15.41 -42.76 7.07
N LYS A 9 -16.26 -41.93 7.67
CA LYS A 9 -17.07 -40.95 6.96
C LYS A 9 -16.23 -39.70 6.65
N CYS A 10 -16.24 -39.25 5.41
CA CYS A 10 -15.63 -37.98 5.04
C CYS A 10 -16.42 -36.82 5.65
N ASN A 11 -15.74 -35.93 6.38
CA ASN A 11 -16.37 -34.79 7.05
C ASN A 11 -16.92 -33.72 6.12
N ARG A 12 -16.60 -33.79 4.81
CA ARG A 12 -17.02 -32.79 3.82
C ARG A 12 -18.17 -33.28 2.93
N CYS A 13 -18.05 -34.46 2.34
CA CYS A 13 -19.09 -35.01 1.45
C CYS A 13 -19.97 -36.09 2.11
N GLY A 14 -19.67 -36.51 3.34
CA GLY A 14 -20.47 -37.44 4.11
C GLY A 14 -20.44 -38.90 3.62
N LYS A 15 -19.68 -39.23 2.58
CA LYS A 15 -19.52 -40.61 2.09
C LYS A 15 -18.50 -41.38 2.93
N SER A 16 -18.69 -42.69 3.05
CA SER A 16 -17.76 -43.59 3.75
C SER A 16 -16.67 -44.07 2.81
N PHE A 17 -15.43 -44.04 3.26
CA PHE A 17 -14.25 -44.51 2.53
C PHE A 17 -13.37 -45.34 3.45
N HIS A 18 -12.51 -46.18 2.89
CA HIS A 18 -11.50 -46.87 3.69
C HIS A 18 -10.58 -45.88 4.41
N VAL A 19 -10.22 -46.20 5.66
CA VAL A 19 -9.34 -45.37 6.51
C VAL A 19 -8.06 -44.96 5.78
N ARG A 20 -7.46 -45.88 4.99
CA ARG A 20 -6.24 -45.62 4.21
C ARG A 20 -6.40 -44.59 3.09
N SER A 21 -7.64 -44.36 2.63
CA SER A 21 -7.98 -43.40 1.56
C SER A 21 -8.46 -42.05 2.12
N MET A 22 -8.41 -41.89 3.44
CA MET A 22 -8.79 -40.67 4.14
C MET A 22 -7.55 -39.81 4.39
N ILE A 23 -7.70 -38.50 4.23
CA ILE A 23 -6.64 -37.50 4.34
C ILE A 23 -7.07 -36.47 5.38
N ALA A 24 -6.14 -35.93 6.16
CA ALA A 24 -6.44 -34.83 7.08
C ALA A 24 -6.92 -33.58 6.31
N ASP A 25 -8.02 -32.98 6.75
CA ASP A 25 -8.48 -31.69 6.25
C ASP A 25 -7.43 -30.63 6.61
N PRO A 26 -6.87 -29.91 5.64
CA PRO A 26 -5.87 -28.89 5.93
C PRO A 26 -6.45 -27.65 6.63
N SER A 27 -7.76 -27.62 6.93
CA SER A 27 -8.43 -26.66 7.83
C SER A 27 -8.52 -27.15 9.28
N GLY A 28 -8.06 -28.37 9.59
CA GLY A 28 -8.10 -28.97 10.92
C GLY A 28 -9.43 -29.61 11.32
N LYS A 29 -10.42 -29.71 10.42
CA LYS A 29 -11.78 -30.19 10.72
C LYS A 29 -11.95 -31.73 10.66
N GLY A 30 -10.88 -32.48 10.89
CA GLY A 30 -10.87 -33.94 10.85
C GLY A 30 -10.45 -34.54 9.51
N LEU A 31 -11.04 -35.67 9.10
CA LEU A 31 -10.63 -36.42 7.91
C LEU A 31 -11.60 -36.22 6.73
N ILE A 32 -11.02 -36.06 5.55
CA ILE A 32 -11.74 -35.92 4.27
C ILE A 32 -11.25 -36.94 3.24
N CYS A 33 -12.07 -37.23 2.24
CA CYS A 33 -11.65 -38.11 1.15
C CYS A 33 -10.72 -37.39 0.17
N GLN A 34 -9.95 -38.16 -0.60
CA GLN A 34 -9.00 -37.65 -1.59
C GLN A 34 -9.59 -36.62 -2.55
N LYS A 35 -10.77 -36.89 -3.13
CA LYS A 35 -11.45 -35.92 -4.02
C LYS A 35 -11.76 -34.60 -3.34
N CYS A 36 -12.22 -34.66 -2.08
CA CYS A 36 -12.49 -33.45 -1.31
C CYS A 36 -11.21 -32.69 -0.96
N TYR A 37 -10.10 -33.41 -0.71
CA TYR A 37 -8.79 -32.81 -0.46
C TYR A 37 -8.26 -32.06 -1.68
N GLU A 38 -8.27 -32.68 -2.86
CA GLU A 38 -7.84 -32.06 -4.12
C GLU A 38 -8.60 -30.75 -4.42
N LEU A 39 -9.91 -30.74 -4.15
CA LEU A 39 -10.72 -29.53 -4.28
C LEU A 39 -10.31 -28.42 -3.31
N VAL A 40 -10.04 -28.73 -2.03
CA VAL A 40 -9.56 -27.72 -1.07
C VAL A 40 -8.19 -27.19 -1.49
N SER A 41 -7.26 -28.10 -1.84
CA SER A 41 -5.89 -27.74 -2.20
C SER A 41 -5.86 -26.80 -3.41
N LYS A 42 -6.67 -27.07 -4.43
CA LYS A 42 -6.77 -26.20 -5.60
C LYS A 42 -7.29 -24.79 -5.24
N VAL A 43 -8.37 -24.71 -4.46
CA VAL A 43 -8.94 -23.42 -4.04
C VAL A 43 -7.93 -22.59 -3.23
N ARG A 44 -7.14 -23.22 -2.34
CA ARG A 44 -6.08 -22.52 -1.60
C ARG A 44 -5.02 -21.95 -2.56
N THR A 45 -4.54 -22.75 -3.52
CA THR A 45 -3.54 -22.26 -4.48
C THR A 45 -4.04 -21.11 -5.34
N ASP A 46 -5.32 -21.12 -5.73
CA ASP A 46 -5.91 -20.04 -6.52
C ASP A 46 -6.12 -18.78 -5.67
N ALA A 47 -6.52 -18.93 -4.40
CA ALA A 47 -6.60 -17.82 -3.45
C ALA A 47 -5.22 -17.18 -3.20
N ASP A 48 -4.17 -17.99 -3.01
CA ASP A 48 -2.81 -17.51 -2.80
C ASP A 48 -2.29 -16.72 -4.01
N LYS A 49 -2.55 -17.21 -5.24
CA LYS A 49 -2.23 -16.49 -6.48
C LYS A 49 -2.96 -15.16 -6.57
N LEU A 50 -4.23 -15.10 -6.18
CA LEU A 50 -5.00 -13.85 -6.18
C LEU A 50 -4.46 -12.86 -5.15
N ILE A 51 -4.09 -13.33 -3.96
CA ILE A 51 -3.47 -12.50 -2.91
C ILE A 51 -2.14 -11.94 -3.43
N GLN A 52 -1.27 -12.79 -3.97
CA GLN A 52 0.02 -12.35 -4.52
C GLN A 52 -0.14 -11.28 -5.60
N ARG A 53 -1.08 -11.45 -6.54
CA ARG A 53 -1.36 -10.43 -7.57
C ARG A 53 -1.78 -9.09 -6.97
N LYS A 54 -2.63 -9.10 -5.95
CA LYS A 54 -3.08 -7.87 -5.27
C LYS A 54 -1.94 -7.20 -4.51
N VAL A 55 -1.07 -7.97 -3.85
CA VAL A 55 0.09 -7.44 -3.14
C VAL A 55 1.05 -6.75 -4.12
N VAL A 56 1.41 -7.42 -5.22
CA VAL A 56 2.30 -6.85 -6.25
C VAL A 56 1.73 -5.56 -6.83
N ALA A 57 0.43 -5.53 -7.15
CA ALA A 57 -0.22 -4.33 -7.66
C ALA A 57 -0.21 -3.18 -6.64
N ALA A 58 -0.45 -3.48 -5.36
CA ALA A 58 -0.39 -2.49 -4.29
C ALA A 58 1.03 -1.94 -4.11
N GLU A 59 2.06 -2.78 -4.09
CA GLU A 59 3.46 -2.38 -3.99
C GLU A 59 3.89 -1.45 -5.13
N GLN A 60 3.51 -1.77 -6.37
CA GLN A 60 3.77 -0.92 -7.52
C GLN A 60 3.11 0.44 -7.38
N SER A 61 1.86 0.49 -6.93
CA SER A 61 1.15 1.74 -6.69
C SER A 61 1.81 2.60 -5.59
N ILE A 62 2.30 1.98 -4.50
CA ILE A 62 2.99 2.66 -3.41
C ILE A 62 4.32 3.21 -3.92
N LYS A 63 5.08 2.44 -4.72
CA LYS A 63 6.34 2.89 -5.31
C LYS A 63 6.15 4.11 -6.21
N ALA A 64 5.11 4.11 -7.05
CA ALA A 64 4.77 5.24 -7.91
C ALA A 64 4.41 6.49 -7.08
N LYS A 65 3.57 6.34 -6.05
CA LYS A 65 3.20 7.44 -5.14
C LYS A 65 4.42 8.02 -4.43
N LYS A 66 5.33 7.18 -3.91
CA LYS A 66 6.56 7.65 -3.25
C LYS A 66 7.45 8.46 -4.20
N LYS A 67 7.58 8.02 -5.46
CA LYS A 67 8.33 8.76 -6.47
C LYS A 67 7.73 10.15 -6.73
N ALA A 68 6.41 10.24 -6.92
CA ALA A 68 5.72 11.51 -7.14
C ALA A 68 5.84 12.46 -5.94
N ILE A 69 5.76 11.94 -4.71
CA ILE A 69 5.97 12.74 -3.49
C ILE A 69 7.40 13.28 -3.44
N ARG A 70 8.41 12.47 -3.77
CA ARG A 70 9.81 12.91 -3.79
C ARG A 70 10.06 14.00 -4.83
N GLU A 71 9.55 13.83 -6.04
CA GLU A 71 9.65 14.84 -7.11
C GLU A 71 8.96 16.16 -6.69
N THR A 72 7.81 16.07 -6.01
CA THR A 72 7.12 17.25 -5.47
C THR A 72 7.92 17.92 -4.37
N ALA A 73 8.51 17.15 -3.45
CA ALA A 73 9.34 17.67 -2.37
C ALA A 73 10.62 18.36 -2.91
N GLU A 74 11.25 17.80 -3.94
CA GLU A 74 12.41 18.42 -4.60
C GLU A 74 12.03 19.75 -5.28
N ARG A 75 10.85 19.85 -5.91
CA ARG A 75 10.34 21.11 -6.46
C ARG A 75 10.03 22.16 -5.39
N ILE A 76 9.49 21.75 -4.24
CA ILE A 76 9.24 22.66 -3.11
C ILE A 76 10.56 23.18 -2.53
N LYS A 77 11.59 22.33 -2.42
CA LYS A 77 12.93 22.76 -1.97
C LYS A 77 13.57 23.81 -2.87
N GLN A 78 13.27 23.78 -4.17
CA GLN A 78 13.72 24.80 -5.13
C GLN A 78 12.81 26.03 -5.18
N GLY A 79 11.66 25.99 -4.51
CA GLY A 79 10.71 27.08 -4.48
C GLY A 79 11.22 28.27 -3.70
N LYS A 80 10.94 29.47 -4.20
CA LYS A 80 11.14 30.70 -3.45
C LYS A 80 9.93 30.88 -2.52
N GLU A 81 10.19 31.31 -1.30
CA GLU A 81 9.14 31.70 -0.37
C GLU A 81 8.67 33.12 -0.70
N TYR A 82 7.36 33.31 -0.72
CA TYR A 82 6.69 34.57 -1.01
C TYR A 82 5.79 34.97 0.13
N VAL A 83 5.79 36.27 0.43
CA VAL A 83 4.86 36.90 1.38
C VAL A 83 4.09 37.98 0.67
N CYS A 84 2.76 37.90 0.73
CA CYS A 84 1.91 38.99 0.24
C CYS A 84 1.79 40.09 1.29
N LYS A 85 2.23 41.32 1.00
CA LYS A 85 2.08 42.47 1.90
C LYS A 85 0.63 42.92 2.14
N ALA A 86 -0.29 42.53 1.26
CA ALA A 86 -1.68 42.99 1.35
C ALA A 86 -2.54 42.12 2.26
N CYS A 87 -2.29 40.80 2.29
CA CYS A 87 -3.04 39.86 3.12
C CYS A 87 -2.16 39.05 4.10
N ASN A 88 -0.86 39.33 4.15
CA ASN A 88 0.15 38.62 4.94
C ASN A 88 0.16 37.10 4.74
N TYR A 89 -0.26 36.62 3.57
CA TYR A 89 -0.22 35.19 3.27
C TYR A 89 1.19 34.76 2.84
N HIS A 90 1.68 33.67 3.44
CA HIS A 90 2.97 33.04 3.17
C HIS A 90 2.77 31.79 2.32
N PHE A 91 3.56 31.64 1.26
CA PHE A 91 3.52 30.45 0.43
C PHE A 91 4.83 30.23 -0.32
N ILE A 92 5.08 28.98 -0.71
CA ILE A 92 6.26 28.60 -1.49
C ILE A 92 5.81 28.34 -2.93
N SER A 93 6.52 28.92 -3.89
CA SER A 93 6.27 28.67 -5.31
C SER A 93 7.57 28.35 -6.02
N ALA A 94 7.56 27.24 -6.77
CA ALA A 94 8.63 26.87 -7.69
C ALA A 94 8.69 27.77 -8.94
N LEU A 95 7.61 28.49 -9.24
CA LEU A 95 7.52 29.40 -10.38
C LEU A 95 7.44 30.85 -9.91
N PRO A 96 8.03 31.80 -10.66
CA PRO A 96 7.90 33.22 -10.37
C PRO A 96 6.45 33.67 -10.50
N VAL A 97 5.88 34.16 -9.40
CA VAL A 97 4.50 34.63 -9.30
C VAL A 97 4.46 36.16 -9.17
N LYS A 98 3.61 36.81 -9.98
CA LYS A 98 3.40 38.27 -9.95
C LYS A 98 2.16 38.69 -9.16
N LYS A 99 1.26 37.74 -8.90
CA LYS A 99 -0.07 37.94 -8.29
C LYS A 99 -0.22 37.03 -7.09
N CYS A 100 -0.76 37.56 -5.99
CA CYS A 100 -1.06 36.73 -4.82
C CYS A 100 -2.21 35.75 -5.13
N PRO A 101 -2.05 34.44 -4.88
CA PRO A 101 -3.09 33.44 -5.14
C PRO A 101 -4.28 33.55 -4.17
N TYR A 102 -4.12 34.18 -3.02
CA TYR A 102 -5.16 34.31 -2.00
C TYR A 102 -6.00 35.60 -2.16
N CYS A 103 -5.35 36.76 -2.24
CA CYS A 103 -6.07 38.05 -2.31
C CYS A 103 -6.16 38.65 -3.71
N GLY A 104 -5.50 38.03 -4.70
CA GLY A 104 -5.54 38.46 -6.10
C GLY A 104 -4.84 39.79 -6.39
N ARG A 105 -4.19 40.44 -5.42
CA ARG A 105 -3.47 41.70 -5.67
C ARG A 105 -2.12 41.44 -6.34
N GLU A 106 -1.83 42.23 -7.37
CA GLU A 106 -0.57 42.20 -8.11
C GLU A 106 0.46 43.13 -7.47
N GLY A 107 1.76 42.85 -7.65
CA GLY A 107 2.86 43.72 -7.20
C GLY A 107 3.05 43.81 -5.67
N THR A 108 2.27 43.09 -4.88
CA THR A 108 2.33 43.10 -3.41
C THR A 108 3.16 41.96 -2.82
N LEU A 109 3.76 41.13 -3.66
CA LEU A 109 4.56 39.97 -3.24
C LEU A 109 6.01 40.37 -2.97
N LYS A 110 6.53 39.97 -1.80
CA LYS A 110 7.96 39.97 -1.47
C LYS A 110 8.50 38.56 -1.52
N VAL A 111 9.63 38.37 -2.18
CA VAL A 111 10.40 37.13 -2.10
C VAL A 111 11.20 37.16 -0.81
N MET A 112 11.12 36.11 -0.01
CA MET A 112 12.06 35.91 1.10
C MET A 112 13.26 35.15 0.54
N GLU A 113 14.36 35.86 0.25
CA GLU A 113 15.59 35.23 -0.21
C GLU A 113 16.37 34.70 1.01
N ASN A 114 16.32 33.37 1.18
CA ASN A 114 17.26 32.54 1.97
C ASN A 114 17.68 33.04 3.36
N LEU A 115 16.93 32.64 4.40
CA LEU A 115 17.46 32.51 5.77
C LEU A 115 18.57 31.45 5.90
N THR A 116 18.81 30.62 4.88
CA THR A 116 19.81 29.54 4.93
C THR A 116 21.25 30.04 5.03
N LYS A 117 21.55 31.28 4.60
CA LYS A 117 22.88 31.87 4.82
C LYS A 117 23.11 32.31 6.26
N GLU A 118 22.07 32.74 6.97
CA GLU A 118 22.22 33.19 8.37
C GLU A 118 22.44 32.01 9.33
N ILE A 119 21.86 30.84 9.04
CA ILE A 119 22.02 29.64 9.89
C ILE A 119 23.42 29.02 9.75
N ASP A 120 23.99 29.00 8.54
CA ASP A 120 25.35 28.48 8.28
C ASP A 120 26.45 29.36 8.91
N ASP A 121 26.22 30.67 9.04
CA ASP A 121 27.14 31.59 9.71
C ASP A 121 27.06 31.50 11.24
N ILE A 122 25.89 31.16 11.82
CA ILE A 122 25.73 30.93 13.27
C ILE A 122 26.36 29.60 13.72
N LEU A 123 26.34 28.56 12.87
CA LEU A 123 26.90 27.23 13.20
C LEU A 123 28.42 27.11 12.96
N LYS A 124 29.04 28.10 12.30
CA LYS A 124 30.51 28.16 12.09
C LYS A 124 31.22 29.14 13.04
N GLY A 125 30.48 29.75 13.97
CA GLY A 125 31.01 30.58 15.07
C GLY A 125 31.36 29.77 16.30
#